data_AF-A0AAW4CDW7-F1
#
_entry.id   AF-A0AAW4CDW7-F1
#
_cell.length_a   1.000
_cell.length_b   1.000
_cell.length_c   1.000
_cell.angle_alpha   90.00
_cell.angle_beta   90.00
_cell.angle_gamma   90.00
#
_symmetry.space_group_name_H-M   'P 1'
#
loop_
_entity.id
_entity.type
_entity.pdbx_description
1 polymer ?
#
loop_
_entity_poly.entity_id
_entity_poly.type
_entity_poly.pdbx_seq_one_letter_code
_entity_poly.pdbx_strand_id
1 'polypeptide(L)'
;MKPNIHPDYHVVAFHDTAADSYFIIGSTIKTNRTIEIDGNTYPYVPIDVSSDSHPFYTGKQKTTATDGRVAQFNRRFKSLSTVKKEKI
;
A
#
# COMPACT_ATOMS: atom_id res chain seq x y z
N MET A 1 -8.90 33.05 1.20
CA MET A 1 -10.08 32.62 1.98
C MET A 1 -11.07 33.76 2.06
N LYS A 2 -12.29 33.55 1.56
CA LYS A 2 -13.41 34.45 1.84
C LYS A 2 -14.13 33.96 3.11
N PRO A 3 -14.45 34.83 4.06
CA PRO A 3 -15.19 34.44 5.25
C PRO A 3 -16.54 33.80 4.86
N ASN A 4 -16.96 32.78 5.60
CA ASN A 4 -18.26 32.09 5.50
C ASN A 4 -18.54 31.21 4.27
N ILE A 5 -17.60 31.02 3.34
CA ILE A 5 -17.79 30.09 2.20
C ILE A 5 -16.76 28.95 2.12
N HIS A 6 -15.92 28.81 3.15
CA HIS A 6 -14.90 27.77 3.22
C HIS A 6 -15.23 26.78 4.34
N PRO A 7 -15.13 25.46 4.09
CA PRO A 7 -15.16 24.46 5.15
C PRO A 7 -14.00 24.66 6.14
N ASP A 8 -14.19 24.18 7.36
CA ASP A 8 -13.17 24.22 8.40
C ASP A 8 -11.91 23.48 7.96
N TYR A 9 -10.76 24.17 8.02
CA TYR A 9 -9.47 23.68 7.58
C TYR A 9 -8.56 23.53 8.80
N HIS A 10 -8.11 22.32 9.06
CA HIS A 10 -7.27 22.00 10.20
C HIS A 10 -6.16 21.04 9.79
N VAL A 11 -5.13 20.94 10.61
CA VAL A 11 -3.99 20.05 10.37
C VAL A 11 -4.38 18.63 10.79
N VAL A 12 -4.18 17.65 9.91
CA VAL A 12 -4.53 16.24 10.11
C VAL A 12 -3.27 15.39 10.00
N ALA A 13 -3.14 14.41 10.89
CA ALA A 13 -2.08 13.40 10.85
C ALA A 13 -2.58 12.17 10.07
N PHE A 14 -1.96 11.92 8.93
CA PHE A 14 -2.19 10.71 8.14
C PHE A 14 -1.13 9.68 8.50
N HIS A 15 -1.56 8.49 8.87
CA HIS A 15 -0.66 7.39 9.18
C HIS A 15 -0.77 6.32 8.12
N ASP A 16 0.34 6.05 7.44
CA ASP A 16 0.45 4.93 6.53
C ASP A 16 0.70 3.65 7.33
N THR A 17 -0.29 2.77 7.37
CA THR A 17 -0.21 1.47 8.07
C THR A 17 0.76 0.48 7.40
N ALA A 18 1.13 0.70 6.14
CA ALA A 18 2.02 -0.18 5.40
C ALA A 18 3.51 0.15 5.58
N ALA A 19 3.83 1.41 5.92
CA ALA A 19 5.20 1.91 6.05
C ALA A 19 5.49 2.53 7.44
N ASP A 20 4.51 2.57 8.34
CA ASP A 20 4.55 3.25 9.64
C ASP A 20 5.02 4.72 9.55
N SER A 21 4.74 5.38 8.42
CA SER A 21 5.07 6.80 8.18
C SER A 21 3.90 7.72 8.57
N TYR A 22 4.21 8.83 9.24
CA TYR A 22 3.24 9.87 9.60
C TYR A 22 3.41 11.11 8.71
N PHE A 23 2.33 11.55 8.07
CA PHE A 23 2.27 12.75 7.24
C PHE A 23 1.36 13.79 7.90
N ILE A 24 1.92 14.96 8.22
CA ILE A 24 1.18 16.08 8.80
C ILE A 24 0.82 17.03 7.65
N ILE A 25 -0.45 17.02 7.22
CA ILE A 25 -0.94 17.88 6.14
C ILE A 25 -2.26 18.54 6.53
N GLY A 26 -2.52 19.74 6.03
CA GLY A 26 -3.78 20.42 6.28
C GLY A 26 -4.91 19.89 5.39
N SER A 27 -6.04 19.57 6.02
CA SER A 27 -7.22 18.97 5.39
C SER A 27 -8.51 19.51 6.03
N THR A 28 -9.64 19.25 5.38
CA THR A 28 -10.99 19.58 5.89
C THR A 28 -11.74 18.35 6.38
N ILE A 29 -11.06 17.20 6.47
CA ILE A 29 -11.65 15.91 6.80
C ILE A 29 -12.06 15.85 8.27
N LYS A 30 -13.36 15.67 8.51
CA LYS A 30 -13.88 15.40 9.86
C LYS A 30 -13.54 13.97 10.28
N THR A 31 -12.68 13.82 11.28
CA THR A 31 -12.29 12.51 11.83
C THR A 31 -12.55 12.47 13.33
N ASN A 32 -13.09 11.34 13.82
CA ASN A 32 -13.36 11.12 15.25
C ASN A 32 -12.16 10.58 16.03
N ARG A 33 -11.10 10.14 15.35
CA ARG A 33 -9.88 9.62 15.97
C ARG A 33 -8.87 10.74 16.10
N THR A 34 -8.19 10.82 17.23
CA THR A 34 -7.13 11.79 17.50
C THR A 34 -5.86 11.06 17.90
N ILE A 35 -4.72 11.55 17.42
CA ILE A 35 -3.40 11.07 17.80
C ILE A 35 -2.58 12.25 18.32
N GLU A 36 -1.75 12.00 19.33
CA GLU A 36 -0.76 12.97 19.77
C GLU A 36 0.57 12.66 19.10
N ILE A 37 1.07 13.62 18.32
CA ILE A 37 2.39 13.55 17.69
C ILE A 37 3.14 14.81 18.11
N ASP A 38 4.32 14.64 18.70
CA ASP A 38 5.22 15.71 19.15
C ASP A 38 4.55 16.78 20.03
N GLY A 39 3.63 16.35 20.91
CA GLY A 39 2.94 17.22 21.87
C GLY A 39 1.73 17.98 21.31
N ASN A 40 1.37 17.77 20.03
CA ASN A 40 0.17 18.32 19.43
C ASN A 40 -0.85 17.23 19.07
N THR A 41 -2.10 17.45 19.46
CA THR A 41 -3.22 16.55 19.14
C THR A 41 -3.75 16.87 17.73
N TYR A 42 -3.65 15.91 16.82
CA TYR A 42 -4.19 16.02 15.46
C TYR A 42 -5.26 14.95 15.21
N PRO A 43 -6.27 15.24 14.38
CA PRO A 43 -7.17 14.21 13.86
C PRO A 43 -6.35 13.15 13.09
N TYR A 44 -6.67 11.88 13.32
CA TYR A 44 -5.91 10.72 12.88
C TYR A 44 -6.65 9.96 11.78
N VAL A 45 -6.05 9.89 10.59
CA VAL A 45 -6.60 9.12 9.46
C VAL A 45 -5.62 8.00 9.10
N PRO A 46 -5.99 6.72 9.32
CA PRO A 46 -5.21 5.61 8.78
C PRO A 46 -5.41 5.56 7.27
N ILE A 47 -4.30 5.50 6.53
CA ILE A 47 -4.28 5.26 5.09
C ILE A 47 -3.58 3.93 4.81
N ASP A 48 -4.07 3.21 3.81
CA ASP A 48 -3.53 1.91 3.43
C ASP A 48 -2.33 2.05 2.48
N VAL A 49 -2.18 3.21 1.87
CA VAL A 49 -1.24 3.48 0.80
C VAL A 49 -0.82 4.95 0.83
N SER A 50 0.49 5.19 0.84
CA SER A 50 1.09 6.51 0.69
C SER A 50 2.19 6.50 -0.39
N SER A 51 2.83 7.67 -0.60
CA SER A 51 3.98 7.81 -1.49
C SER A 51 5.13 6.86 -1.10
N ASP A 52 5.23 6.45 0.16
CA ASP A 52 6.27 5.55 0.66
C ASP A 52 5.95 4.06 0.50
N SER A 53 4.69 3.69 0.28
CA SER A 53 4.28 2.29 0.14
C SER A 53 3.85 1.92 -1.28
N HIS A 54 3.63 2.89 -2.17
CA HIS A 54 3.27 2.56 -3.55
C HIS A 54 4.48 2.01 -4.34
N PRO A 55 4.37 0.81 -4.95
CA PRO A 55 5.45 0.23 -5.78
C PRO A 55 5.90 1.12 -6.94
N PHE A 56 5.01 2.01 -7.39
CA PHE A 56 5.29 3.00 -8.42
C PHE A 56 6.28 4.09 -7.95
N TYR A 57 6.11 4.60 -6.72
CA TYR A 57 6.95 5.67 -6.16
C TYR A 57 8.24 5.13 -5.52
N THR A 58 8.18 3.94 -4.92
CA THR A 58 9.34 3.30 -4.29
C THR A 58 10.27 2.56 -5.26
N GLY A 59 9.86 2.40 -6.53
CA GLY A 59 10.64 1.74 -7.58
C GLY A 59 10.88 0.23 -7.36
N LYS A 60 10.44 -0.33 -6.22
CA LYS A 60 10.56 -1.75 -5.90
C LYS A 60 9.36 -2.50 -6.45
N GLN A 61 9.33 -2.65 -7.77
CA GLN A 61 8.40 -3.60 -8.38
C GLN A 61 8.73 -4.99 -7.84
N LYS A 62 7.76 -5.63 -7.17
CA LYS A 62 7.88 -7.00 -6.70
C LYS A 62 8.27 -7.86 -7.91
N THR A 63 9.53 -8.31 -7.97
CA THR A 63 10.03 -9.13 -9.07
C THR A 63 9.29 -10.45 -9.02
N THR A 64 8.17 -10.54 -9.73
CA THR A 64 7.51 -11.82 -9.97
C THR A 64 8.54 -12.68 -10.69
N ALA A 65 8.92 -13.78 -10.04
CA ALA A 65 10.05 -14.64 -10.38
C ALA A 65 10.34 -14.67 -11.88
N THR A 66 11.57 -14.30 -12.24
CA THR A 66 12.17 -14.37 -13.58
C THR A 66 12.33 -15.80 -14.10
N ASP A 67 11.59 -16.76 -13.55
CA ASP A 67 11.47 -18.08 -14.11
C ASP A 67 10.68 -17.95 -15.41
N GLY A 68 11.43 -18.00 -16.51
CA GLY A 68 10.89 -17.88 -17.86
C GLY A 68 9.72 -18.84 -18.09
N ARG A 69 8.88 -18.51 -19.06
CA ARG A 69 7.68 -19.29 -19.41
C ARG A 69 7.97 -20.79 -19.60
N VAL A 70 9.18 -21.15 -20.05
CA VAL A 70 9.66 -22.53 -20.20
C VAL A 70 9.81 -23.26 -18.85
N ALA A 71 10.32 -22.61 -17.81
CA ALA A 71 10.45 -23.20 -16.48
C ALA A 71 9.08 -23.41 -15.81
N GLN A 72 8.10 -22.55 -16.10
CA GLN A 72 6.71 -22.74 -15.67
C GLN A 72 6.03 -23.89 -16.42
N PHE A 73 6.26 -24.00 -17.73
CA PHE A 73 5.78 -25.13 -18.54
C PHE A 73 6.32 -26.46 -17.98
N ASN A 74 7.64 -26.57 -17.79
CA ASN A 74 8.25 -27.78 -17.26
C ASN A 74 7.74 -28.15 -15.86
N ARG A 75 7.42 -27.17 -15.00
CA ARG A 75 6.77 -27.42 -13.70
C ARG A 75 5.35 -27.93 -13.83
N ARG A 76 4.53 -27.34 -14.71
CA ARG A 76 3.12 -27.74 -14.91
C ARG A 76 2.99 -29.12 -15.55
N PHE A 77 3.88 -29.47 -16.48
CA PHE A 77 3.77 -30.70 -17.28
C PHE A 77 4.64 -31.86 -16.78
N LYS A 78 5.43 -31.68 -15.70
CA LYS A 78 6.26 -32.74 -15.11
C LYS A 78 5.45 -33.93 -14.57
N SER A 79 4.27 -33.69 -14.02
CA SER A 79 3.39 -34.75 -13.51
C SER A 79 2.71 -35.52 -14.65
N LEU A 80 2.37 -34.85 -15.75
CA LEU A 80 1.70 -35.46 -16.91
C LEU A 80 2.62 -36.36 -17.73
N SER A 81 3.93 -36.07 -17.78
CA SER A 81 4.90 -36.93 -18.46
C SER A 81 5.27 -38.20 -17.68
N THR A 82 5.13 -38.19 -16.35
CA THR A 82 5.42 -39.34 -15.50
C THR A 82 4.34 -40.42 -15.62
N VAL A 83 3.06 -40.01 -15.69
CA VAL A 83 1.91 -40.93 -15.85
C VAL A 83 1.94 -41.71 -17.17
N LYS A 84 2.61 -41.20 -18.21
CA LYS A 84 2.72 -41.89 -19.50
C LYS A 84 3.81 -42.98 -19.52
N LYS A 85 4.74 -42.96 -18.56
CA LYS A 85 5.90 -43.88 -18.53
C LYS A 85 5.64 -45.17 -17.74
N GLU A 86 4.63 -45.20 -16.87
CA GLU A 86 4.22 -46.41 -16.12
C GLU A 86 3.24 -47.32 -16.89
N LYS A 87 2.86 -46.95 -18.12
CA LYS A 87 1.85 -47.66 -18.92
C LYS A 87 2.37 -48.25 -20.24
N ILE A 88 3.67 -48.55 -20.30
CA ILE A 88 4.32 -49.31 -21.39
C ILE A 88 5.03 -50.51 -20.78
#